data_AF-A0A935UFN6-F1
#
_entry.id   AF-A0A935UFN6-F1
#
_cell.length_a   1.000
_cell.length_b   1.000
_cell.length_c   1.000
_cell.angle_alpha   90.00
_cell.angle_beta   90.00
_cell.angle_gamma   90.00
#
_symmetry.space_group_name_H-M   'P 1'
#
loop_
_entity.id
_entity.type
_entity.pdbx_description
1 polymer ?
#
loop_
_entity_poly.entity_id
_entity_poly.type
_entity_poly.pdbx_seq_one_letter_code
_entity_poly.pdbx_strand_id
1 'polypeptide(L)' 'MAKEKGDKLVRYTVELLKSEEAAIEAVRAELSKAAGWAASKSDILRAGVRLFAEQRLEQMKELLAALSTVSKGKKKG' A
#
# COMPACT_ATOMS: atom_id res chain seq x y z
N MET A 1 7.50 9.77 31.89
CA MET A 1 7.48 9.25 30.50
C MET A 1 6.15 9.61 29.90
N ALA A 2 6.10 10.67 29.08
CA ALA A 2 4.87 11.04 28.39
C ALA A 2 4.53 9.87 27.45
N LYS A 3 3.45 9.15 27.74
CA LYS A 3 2.86 8.21 26.81
C LYS A 3 2.39 9.05 25.63
N GLU A 4 3.16 9.07 24.54
CA GLU A 4 2.64 9.53 23.27
C GLU A 4 1.29 8.85 23.11
N LYS A 5 0.21 9.63 23.02
CA LYS A 5 -1.12 9.10 22.70
C LYS A 5 -0.96 8.50 21.32
N GLY A 6 -0.67 7.19 21.29
CA GLY A 6 -0.40 6.46 20.06
C GLY A 6 -1.51 6.76 19.07
N ASP A 7 -1.11 7.09 17.86
CA ASP A 7 -2.03 7.38 16.77
C ASP A 7 -3.14 6.32 16.74
N LYS A 8 -4.40 6.77 16.74
CA LYS A 8 -5.53 5.85 16.91
C LYS A 8 -5.60 4.94 15.69
N LEU A 9 -5.37 3.65 15.89
CA LEU A 9 -5.49 2.70 14.79
C LEU A 9 -6.95 2.61 14.33
N VAL A 10 -7.22 3.03 13.10
CA VAL A 10 -8.52 2.90 12.44
C VAL A 10 -8.49 1.66 11.55
N ARG A 11 -9.48 0.78 11.72
CA ARG A 11 -9.70 -0.36 10.82
C ARG A 11 -10.53 0.12 9.62
N TYR A 12 -9.96 0.02 8.44
CA TYR A 12 -10.63 0.31 7.18
C TYR A 12 -10.59 -0.92 6.27
N THR A 13 -11.66 -1.15 5.52
CA THR A 13 -11.70 -2.20 4.48
C THR A 13 -11.34 -1.55 3.15
N VAL A 14 -10.23 -1.97 2.55
CA VAL A 14 -9.81 -1.53 1.22
C VAL A 14 -10.12 -2.60 0.19
N GLU A 15 -10.51 -2.17 -1.01
CA GLU A 15 -10.60 -3.03 -2.17
C GLU A 15 -9.25 -2.99 -2.89
N LEU A 16 -8.63 -4.17 -3.07
CA LEU A 16 -7.37 -4.33 -3.77
C LEU A 16 -7.57 -5.32 -4.91
N LEU A 17 -6.89 -5.11 -6.03
CA LEU A 17 -6.82 -6.09 -7.10
C LEU A 17 -6.04 -7.31 -6.61
N LYS A 18 -6.38 -8.48 -7.15
CA LYS A 18 -5.67 -9.73 -6.83
C LYS A 18 -4.16 -9.63 -7.09
N SER A 19 -3.76 -8.88 -8.12
CA SER A 19 -2.36 -8.60 -8.42
C SER A 19 -1.68 -7.73 -7.37
N GLU A 20 -2.39 -6.78 -6.77
CA GLU A 20 -1.87 -5.92 -5.70
C GLU A 20 -1.73 -6.69 -4.39
N GLU A 21 -2.70 -7.55 -4.06
CA GLU A 21 -2.58 -8.47 -2.91
C GLU A 21 -1.35 -9.39 -3.07
N ALA A 22 -1.16 -9.95 -4.27
CA ALA A 22 0.00 -10.79 -4.57
C ALA A 22 1.32 -10.00 -4.48
N ALA A 23 1.35 -8.74 -4.90
CA ALA A 23 2.52 -7.87 -4.74
C ALA A 23 2.83 -7.60 -3.26
N ILE A 24 1.81 -7.35 -2.42
CA ILE A 24 1.99 -7.17 -0.98
C ILE A 24 2.54 -8.44 -0.33
N GLU A 25 2.01 -9.62 -0.69
CA GLU A 25 2.51 -10.90 -0.19
C GLU A 25 3.95 -11.19 -0.66
N ALA A 26 4.29 -10.84 -1.90
CA ALA A 26 5.65 -10.96 -2.41
C ALA A 26 6.61 -10.06 -1.62
N VAL A 27 6.26 -8.79 -1.41
CA VAL A 27 7.04 -7.86 -0.58
C VAL A 27 7.19 -8.39 0.83
N ARG A 28 6.12 -8.94 1.42
CA ARG A 28 6.17 -9.57 2.74
C ARG A 28 7.15 -10.74 2.78
N ALA A 29 7.11 -11.63 1.79
CA ALA A 29 8.02 -12.76 1.70
C ALA A 29 9.47 -12.31 1.56
N GLU A 30 9.72 -11.30 0.73
CA GLU A 30 11.07 -10.75 0.52
C GLU A 30 11.59 -10.03 1.77
N LEU A 31 10.77 -9.25 2.47
CA LEU A 31 11.14 -8.63 3.75
C LEU A 31 11.44 -9.69 4.84
N SER A 32 10.64 -10.75 4.89
CA SER A 32 10.87 -11.87 5.80
C SER A 32 12.18 -12.60 5.49
N LYS A 33 12.55 -12.74 4.21
CA LYS A 33 13.79 -13.39 3.79
C LYS A 33 15.02 -12.50 4.00
N ALA A 34 14.93 -11.23 3.62
CA ALA A 34 16.06 -10.31 3.57
C ALA A 34 16.44 -9.77 4.96
N ALA A 35 15.45 -9.48 5.80
CA ALA A 35 15.67 -8.82 7.09
C ALA A 35 15.27 -9.71 8.29
N GLY A 36 14.77 -10.93 8.06
CA GLY A 36 14.12 -11.73 9.10
C GLY A 36 12.87 -11.05 9.69
N TRP A 37 12.37 -10.00 9.03
CA TRP A 37 11.33 -9.13 9.57
C TRP A 37 9.97 -9.53 9.01
N ALA A 38 9.14 -10.13 9.87
CA ALA A 38 7.78 -10.50 9.54
C ALA A 38 6.82 -9.30 9.62
N ALA A 39 6.90 -8.39 8.65
CA ALA A 39 5.92 -7.31 8.52
C ALA A 39 4.52 -7.90 8.23
N SER A 40 3.48 -7.39 8.87
CA SER A 40 2.10 -7.76 8.52
C SER A 40 1.66 -7.03 7.25
N LYS A 41 0.65 -7.56 6.54
CA LYS A 41 0.03 -6.87 5.39
C LYS A 41 -0.36 -5.43 5.74
N SER A 42 -0.94 -5.24 6.93
CA SER A 42 -1.30 -3.92 7.46
C SER A 42 -0.10 -2.99 7.64
N ASP A 43 1.07 -3.50 8.05
CA ASP A 43 2.27 -2.67 8.24
C ASP A 43 2.83 -2.23 6.89
N ILE A 44 2.85 -3.12 5.91
CA ILE A 44 3.27 -2.82 4.53
C ILE A 44 2.34 -1.76 3.92
N LEU A 45 1.02 -1.91 4.07
CA LEU A 45 0.06 -0.93 3.61
C LEU A 45 0.25 0.44 4.30
N ARG A 46 0.45 0.46 5.62
CA ARG A 46 0.70 1.71 6.35
C ARG A 46 2.01 2.37 5.91
N ALA A 47 3.07 1.61 5.67
CA ALA A 47 4.31 2.11 5.14
C ALA A 47 4.10 2.70 3.73
N GLY A 48 3.35 2.02 2.87
CA GLY A 48 2.97 2.51 1.55
C GLY A 48 2.20 3.84 1.60
N VAL A 49 1.24 3.99 2.53
CA VAL A 49 0.49 5.24 2.72
C VAL A 49 1.42 6.39 3.14
N ARG A 50 2.37 6.14 4.05
CA ARG A 50 3.35 7.16 4.48
C ARG A 50 4.22 7.60 3.31
N LEU A 51 4.81 6.64 2.60
CA LEU A 51 5.64 6.90 1.42
C LEU A 51 4.88 7.65 0.33
N PHE A 52 3.61 7.31 0.12
CA PHE A 52 2.73 7.99 -0.83
C PHE A 52 2.42 9.44 -0.42
N ALA A 53 2.19 9.68 0.88
CA ALA A 53 1.96 11.01 1.41
C ALA A 53 3.21 11.92 1.37
N GLU A 54 4.40 11.34 1.31
CA GLU A 54 5.66 12.07 1.14
C GLU A 54 5.92 12.50 -0.32
N GLN A 55 5.19 11.95 -1.30
CA GLN A 55 5.37 12.30 -2.71
C GLN A 55 4.83 13.71 -3.03
N ARG A 56 5.38 14.35 -4.07
CA ARG A 56 4.84 15.62 -4.56
C ARG A 56 3.48 15.40 -5.22
N LEU A 57 2.59 16.40 -5.12
CA LEU A 57 1.22 16.33 -5.67
C LEU A 57 1.18 15.94 -7.15
N GLU A 58 2.16 16.35 -7.95
CA GLU A 58 2.25 15.99 -9.38
C GLU A 58 2.47 14.50 -9.58
N GLN A 59 3.38 13.89 -8.81
CA GLN A 59 3.66 12.45 -8.84
C GLN A 59 2.47 11.65 -8.29
N MET A 60 1.81 12.15 -7.24
CA MET A 60 0.59 11.52 -6.71
C MET A 60 -0.53 11.50 -7.76
N LYS A 61 -0.70 12.59 -8.50
CA LYS A 61 -1.69 12.67 -9.60
C LYS A 61 -1.39 11.64 -10.68
N GLU A 62 -0.13 11.47 -11.06
CA GLU A 62 0.28 10.46 -12.05
C GLU A 62 0.00 9.03 -11.56
N LEU A 63 0.36 8.72 -10.31
CA LEU A 63 0.08 7.42 -9.71
C LEU A 63 -1.43 7.13 -9.64
N LEU A 64 -2.24 8.10 -9.23
CA LEU A 64 -3.71 7.97 -9.21
C LEU A 64 -4.31 7.85 -10.61
N ALA A 65 -3.75 8.56 -11.60
CA ALA A 65 -4.16 8.44 -12.99
C ALA A 65 -3.84 7.04 -13.54
N ALA A 66 -2.67 6.48 -13.23
CA ALA A 66 -2.29 5.12 -13.61
C ALA A 66 -3.26 4.09 -13.03
N LEU A 67 -3.67 4.22 -11.76
CA LEU A 67 -4.68 3.36 -11.14
C LEU A 67 -6.05 3.48 -11.85
N SER A 68 -6.44 4.70 -12.25
CA SER A 68 -7.71 4.93 -12.96
C SER A 68 -7.75 4.28 -14.35
N THR A 69 -6.60 4.07 -14.99
CA THR A 69 -6.51 3.34 -16.26
C THR A 69 -6.71 1.84 -16.09
N VAL A 70 -6.41 1.27 -14.91
CA VAL A 70 -6.66 -0.15 -14.61
C VAL A 70 -8.17 -0.43 -14.50
N SER A 71 -8.96 0.53 -14.02
CA SER A 71 -10.43 0.45 -14.10
C SER A 71 -10.98 0.58 -15.53
N LYS A 72 -10.15 0.97 -16.51
CA LYS A 72 -10.59 1.32 -17.88
C LYS A 72 -9.90 0.53 -19.00
N GLY A 73 -9.54 -0.73 -18.76
CA GLY A 73 -9.27 -1.68 -19.83
C GLY A 73 -9.75 -3.08 -19.43
N LYS A 74 -10.52 -3.84 -20.21
CA LYS A 74 -10.98 -3.72 -21.60
C LYS A 74 -11.95 -4.89 -21.84
N LYS A 75 -13.14 -4.66 -22.40
CA LYS A 75 -13.69 -5.61 -23.38
C LYS A 75 -14.24 -4.85 -24.58
N LYS A 76 -13.39 -4.79 -25.61
CA LYS A 76 -13.73 -4.54 -27.01
C LYS A 76 -13.15 -5.75 -27.74
N GLY A 77 -14.02 -6.54 -28.37
CA GLY A 77 -13.73 -7.85 -28.96
C GLY A 77 -14.90 -8.79 -28.72
#